data_AF-A0A2T7PRM2-F1
#
_entry.id   AF-A0A2T7PRM2-F1
#
_cell.length_a   1.000
_cell.length_b   1.000
_cell.length_c   1.000
_cell.angle_alpha   90.00
_cell.angle_beta   90.00
_cell.angle_gamma   90.00
#
_symmetry.space_group_name_H-M   'P 1'
#
loop_
_entity.id
_entity.type
_entity.pdbx_description
1 polymer ?
#
loop_
_entity_poly.entity_id
_entity_poly.type
_entity_poly.pdbx_seq_one_letter_code
_entity_poly.pdbx_strand_id
1 'polypeptide(L)'
;MALPLYSRCRGRNRCWGLMVKMMLLAFVIACIKPLRNALLYPVFPPLWRPIGTYKLLYIHMNDFFYPMDLKPYHGPCEDVVEKIQQLGILRKADELNATFRVYREQDWEAAQNELRMRNDPETMRKLSYFRPALTEGEQRALLRALYVATSVLGAFNITYFVAEGTIIGALRHGGLIPWDDDADVLFKAEQWPVARRVLSCVPGFRLKIYSDFMWKFFSADSPLWQGEEVTRFPYVDMFPYAEDSEHVWPLVVWLKDIIMWPRHEVYPGQDVAFDNFWVRAPSDMAGIVSHNFGDIRKCASRLFERRERRLTTSNERISVDCKLLDGVYSFAKDYPYRVG
;
A
#
# COMPACT_ATOMS: atom_id res chain seq x y z
N MET A 1 -26.32 -5.46 -34.83
CA MET A 1 -27.24 -4.32 -34.67
C MET A 1 -26.44 -3.15 -34.12
N ALA A 2 -25.95 -2.28 -35.01
CA ALA A 2 -25.26 -1.05 -34.64
C ALA A 2 -26.29 0.08 -34.54
N LEU A 3 -26.33 0.78 -33.41
CA LEU A 3 -27.20 1.93 -33.19
C LEU A 3 -26.81 3.07 -34.14
N PRO A 4 -27.76 3.67 -34.89
CA PRO A 4 -27.48 4.71 -35.87
C PRO A 4 -27.48 6.09 -35.21
N LEU A 5 -26.33 6.57 -34.74
CA LEU A 5 -26.18 7.94 -34.22
C LEU A 5 -25.32 8.87 -35.11
N TYR A 6 -25.03 8.48 -36.35
CA TYR A 6 -24.09 9.22 -37.21
C TYR A 6 -24.64 9.74 -38.56
N SER A 7 -25.95 9.94 -38.72
CA SER A 7 -26.52 10.36 -40.03
C SER A 7 -27.40 11.62 -40.05
N ARG A 8 -27.38 12.49 -39.04
CA ARG A 8 -28.08 13.80 -39.12
C ARG A 8 -27.31 14.95 -38.47
N CYS A 9 -26.34 15.51 -39.19
CA CYS A 9 -25.84 16.87 -38.93
C CYS A 9 -25.60 17.60 -40.25
N ARG A 10 -26.56 18.42 -40.70
CA ARG A 10 -26.32 19.42 -41.74
C ARG A 10 -25.75 20.69 -41.07
N GLY A 11 -24.46 20.95 -41.27
CA GLY A 11 -23.77 22.19 -40.90
C GLY A 11 -22.82 22.05 -39.70
N ARG A 12 -21.52 22.33 -39.93
CA ARG A 12 -20.41 22.26 -38.96
C ARG A 12 -20.70 23.00 -37.64
N ASN A 13 -21.41 24.14 -37.70
CA ASN A 13 -21.74 24.97 -36.54
C ASN A 13 -22.87 24.41 -35.65
N ARG A 14 -23.85 23.67 -36.21
CA ARG A 14 -24.93 23.06 -35.40
C ARG A 14 -24.43 21.85 -34.63
N CYS A 15 -23.56 21.06 -35.25
CA CYS A 15 -22.95 19.90 -34.61
C CYS A 15 -22.01 20.31 -33.47
N TRP A 16 -21.26 21.41 -33.64
CA TRP A 16 -20.48 22.03 -32.57
C TRP A 16 -21.36 22.52 -31.41
N GLY A 17 -22.44 23.25 -31.71
CA GLY A 17 -23.36 23.75 -30.68
C GLY A 17 -24.05 22.64 -29.87
N LEU A 18 -24.42 21.52 -30.52
CA LEU A 18 -24.97 20.36 -29.84
C LEU A 18 -23.91 19.68 -28.95
N MET A 19 -22.69 19.50 -29.46
CA MET A 19 -21.57 18.92 -28.70
C MET A 19 -21.24 19.74 -27.44
N VAL A 20 -21.17 21.07 -27.56
CA VAL A 20 -20.94 21.97 -26.41
C VAL A 20 -22.06 21.84 -25.38
N LYS A 21 -23.33 21.78 -25.80
CA LYS A 21 -24.45 21.58 -24.87
C LYS A 21 -24.38 20.23 -24.16
N MET A 22 -24.00 19.16 -24.87
CA MET A 22 -23.80 17.84 -24.25
C MET A 22 -22.64 17.83 -23.25
N MET A 23 -21.52 18.49 -23.56
CA MET A 23 -20.39 18.63 -22.65
C MET A 23 -20.76 19.43 -21.39
N LEU A 24 -21.49 20.55 -21.55
CA LEU A 24 -21.99 21.34 -20.43
C LEU A 24 -22.95 20.53 -19.55
N LEU A 25 -23.87 19.79 -20.15
CA LEU A 25 -24.79 18.92 -19.42
C LEU A 25 -24.03 17.83 -18.66
N ALA A 26 -23.05 17.18 -19.30
CA ALA A 26 -22.21 16.18 -18.65
C ALA A 26 -21.41 16.77 -17.47
N PHE A 27 -20.88 17.99 -17.63
CA PHE A 27 -20.18 18.70 -16.56
C PHE A 27 -21.11 19.05 -15.39
N VAL A 28 -22.33 19.53 -15.67
CA VAL A 28 -23.34 19.82 -14.64
C VAL A 28 -23.71 18.55 -13.89
N ILE A 29 -23.98 17.45 -14.60
CA ILE A 29 -24.26 16.13 -14.01
C ILE A 29 -23.08 15.68 -13.14
N ALA A 30 -21.85 15.84 -13.62
CA ALA A 30 -20.65 15.50 -12.87
C ALA A 30 -20.51 16.33 -11.59
N CYS A 31 -20.93 17.60 -11.56
CA CYS A 31 -20.85 18.46 -10.38
C CYS A 31 -21.90 18.14 -9.31
N ILE A 32 -23.04 17.56 -9.70
CA ILE A 32 -24.10 17.17 -8.76
C ILE A 32 -23.81 15.77 -8.24
N LYS A 33 -23.22 15.65 -7.03
CA LYS A 33 -22.72 14.38 -6.48
C LYS A 33 -23.72 13.21 -6.59
N PRO A 34 -25.02 13.35 -6.24
CA PRO A 34 -25.97 12.24 -6.39
C PRO A 34 -26.13 11.77 -7.83
N LEU A 35 -26.19 12.69 -8.79
CA LEU A 35 -26.32 12.38 -10.21
C LEU A 35 -25.03 11.76 -10.78
N ARG A 36 -23.87 12.33 -10.43
CA ARG A 36 -22.56 11.76 -10.76
C ARG A 36 -22.44 10.33 -10.26
N ASN A 37 -22.73 10.11 -8.98
CA ASN A 37 -22.59 8.80 -8.34
C ASN A 37 -23.58 7.79 -8.94
N ALA A 38 -24.80 8.19 -9.28
CA ALA A 38 -25.76 7.33 -9.96
C ALA A 38 -25.30 6.96 -11.38
N LEU A 39 -24.80 7.93 -12.15
CA LEU A 39 -24.34 7.70 -13.52
C LEU A 39 -23.06 6.86 -13.60
N LEU A 40 -22.11 7.11 -12.68
CA LEU A 40 -20.79 6.49 -12.70
C LEU A 40 -20.67 5.30 -11.74
N TYR A 41 -21.74 4.91 -11.04
CA TYR A 41 -21.74 3.88 -10.00
C TYR A 41 -20.88 2.62 -10.32
N PRO A 42 -20.94 2.03 -11.54
CA PRO A 42 -20.21 0.80 -11.83
C PRO A 42 -18.69 0.97 -11.90
N VAL A 43 -18.20 2.19 -12.15
CA VAL A 43 -16.78 2.47 -12.40
C VAL A 43 -16.20 3.50 -11.44
N PHE A 44 -17.03 4.20 -10.66
CA PHE A 44 -16.59 5.25 -9.76
C PHE A 44 -16.15 4.67 -8.40
N PRO A 45 -14.89 4.88 -7.98
CA PRO A 45 -14.36 4.31 -6.76
C PRO A 45 -15.22 4.66 -5.54
N PRO A 46 -15.51 3.69 -4.65
CA PRO A 46 -16.32 3.93 -3.45
C PRO A 46 -15.83 5.11 -2.61
N LEU A 47 -14.51 5.23 -2.43
CA LEU A 47 -13.89 6.30 -1.64
C LEU A 47 -14.05 7.69 -2.27
N TRP A 48 -14.33 7.79 -3.56
CA TRP A 48 -14.53 9.08 -4.26
C TRP A 48 -15.98 9.56 -4.18
N ARG A 49 -16.92 8.66 -3.95
CA ARG A 49 -18.37 8.95 -3.89
C ARG A 49 -18.73 10.06 -2.90
N PRO A 50 -18.17 10.14 -1.67
CA PRO A 50 -18.47 11.24 -0.76
C PRO A 50 -17.81 12.57 -1.17
N ILE A 51 -16.71 12.53 -1.93
CA ILE A 51 -15.89 13.70 -2.27
C ILE A 51 -16.54 14.51 -3.40
N GLY A 52 -16.51 15.84 -3.30
CA GLY A 52 -17.02 16.74 -4.34
C GLY A 52 -16.18 16.69 -5.63
N THR A 53 -16.83 16.83 -6.77
CA THR A 53 -16.17 16.72 -8.09
C THR A 53 -15.08 17.76 -8.29
N TYR A 54 -15.31 19.01 -7.83
CA TYR A 54 -14.29 20.05 -7.87
C TYR A 54 -13.04 19.65 -7.09
N LYS A 55 -13.21 19.11 -5.87
CA LYS A 55 -12.10 18.66 -5.04
C LYS A 55 -11.32 17.50 -5.68
N LEU A 56 -12.02 16.51 -6.25
CA LEU A 56 -11.36 15.43 -6.99
C LEU A 56 -10.55 15.98 -8.17
N LEU A 57 -11.15 16.83 -9.01
CA LEU A 57 -10.44 17.45 -10.13
C LEU A 57 -9.23 18.25 -9.66
N TYR A 58 -9.38 19.04 -8.58
CA TYR A 58 -8.29 19.79 -7.97
C TYR A 58 -7.13 18.88 -7.54
N ILE A 59 -7.43 17.81 -6.79
CA ILE A 59 -6.43 16.82 -6.35
C ILE A 59 -5.68 16.24 -7.55
N HIS A 60 -6.40 15.72 -8.55
CA HIS A 60 -5.77 15.09 -9.71
C HIS A 60 -4.95 16.08 -10.56
N MET A 61 -5.45 17.30 -10.76
CA MET A 61 -4.73 18.31 -11.53
C MET A 61 -3.49 18.81 -10.80
N ASN A 62 -3.59 19.07 -9.49
CA ASN A 62 -2.48 19.57 -8.69
C ASN A 62 -1.36 18.54 -8.58
N ASP A 63 -1.70 17.28 -8.29
CA ASP A 63 -0.73 16.21 -8.13
C ASP A 63 -0.02 15.85 -9.43
N PHE A 64 -0.69 16.02 -10.58
CA PHE A 64 -0.08 15.79 -11.90
C PHE A 64 1.13 16.71 -12.14
N PHE A 65 1.12 17.92 -11.57
CA PHE A 65 2.22 18.89 -11.67
C PHE A 65 3.07 18.98 -10.40
N TYR A 66 3.00 17.97 -9.51
CA TYR A 66 3.73 18.01 -8.25
C TYR A 66 5.25 18.07 -8.49
N PRO A 67 5.97 19.07 -7.96
CA PRO A 67 7.38 19.33 -8.30
C PRO A 67 8.33 18.44 -7.49
N MET A 68 8.33 17.13 -7.76
CA MET A 68 9.26 16.17 -7.14
C MET A 68 10.43 15.85 -8.08
N ASP A 69 11.66 15.95 -7.58
CA ASP A 69 12.84 15.49 -8.32
C ASP A 69 12.97 13.96 -8.21
N LEU A 70 12.74 13.29 -9.33
CA LEU A 70 12.74 11.83 -9.43
C LEU A 70 14.14 11.24 -9.69
N LYS A 71 15.17 12.09 -9.84
CA LYS A 71 16.54 11.63 -10.07
C LYS A 71 17.13 11.03 -8.79
N PRO A 72 18.09 10.08 -8.91
CA PRO A 72 18.86 9.61 -7.78
C PRO A 72 19.54 10.79 -7.05
N TYR A 73 19.64 10.69 -5.73
CA TYR A 73 20.34 11.69 -4.92
C TYR A 73 21.85 11.46 -4.99
N HIS A 74 22.60 12.54 -5.23
CA HIS A 74 24.07 12.52 -5.33
C HIS A 74 24.74 13.58 -4.44
N GLY A 75 24.01 14.13 -3.47
CA GLY A 75 24.52 15.15 -2.57
C GLY A 75 25.21 14.59 -1.31
N PRO A 76 25.62 15.46 -0.37
CA PRO A 76 26.32 15.08 0.85
C PRO A 76 25.47 14.22 1.79
N CYS A 77 26.13 13.22 2.41
CA CYS A 77 25.51 12.21 3.27
C CYS A 77 26.18 12.07 4.64
N GLU A 78 27.25 12.79 4.92
CA GLU A 78 28.11 12.62 6.10
C GLU A 78 27.34 12.83 7.41
N ASP A 79 26.60 13.94 7.51
CA ASP A 79 25.73 14.27 8.66
C ASP A 79 24.60 13.26 8.85
N VAL A 80 24.06 12.74 7.75
CA VAL A 80 23.00 11.73 7.78
C VAL A 80 23.54 10.40 8.31
N VAL A 81 24.67 9.95 7.78
CA VAL A 81 25.33 8.70 8.19
C VAL A 81 25.76 8.78 9.64
N GLU A 82 26.37 9.90 10.07
CA GLU A 82 26.78 10.10 11.45
C GLU A 82 25.58 10.01 12.40
N LYS A 83 24.46 10.68 12.08
CA LYS A 83 23.25 10.61 12.91
C LYS A 83 22.66 9.20 12.95
N ILE A 84 22.62 8.47 11.84
CA ILE A 84 22.18 7.07 11.78
C ILE A 84 23.04 6.17 12.68
N GLN A 85 24.36 6.39 12.66
CA GLN A 85 25.32 5.68 13.51
C GLN A 85 25.16 6.03 15.00
N GLN A 86 25.05 7.32 15.34
CA GLN A 86 24.85 7.79 16.71
C GLN A 86 23.56 7.21 17.32
N LEU A 87 22.48 7.12 16.55
CA LEU A 87 21.23 6.51 16.98
C LEU A 87 21.27 4.96 16.98
N GLY A 88 22.34 4.36 16.46
CA GLY A 88 22.52 2.92 16.41
C GLY A 88 21.45 2.20 15.58
N ILE A 89 20.86 2.85 14.58
CA ILE A 89 19.72 2.30 13.80
C ILE A 89 20.14 0.99 13.13
N LEU A 90 21.27 0.95 12.43
CA LEU A 90 21.71 -0.27 11.73
C LEU A 90 22.10 -1.38 12.72
N ARG A 91 22.79 -1.04 13.82
CA ARG A 91 23.10 -2.00 14.90
C ARG A 91 21.84 -2.64 15.46
N LYS A 92 20.81 -1.84 15.74
CA LYS A 92 19.53 -2.34 16.25
C LYS A 92 18.79 -3.17 15.20
N ALA A 93 18.88 -2.81 13.92
CA ALA A 93 18.34 -3.62 12.83
C ALA A 93 18.96 -5.02 12.79
N ASP A 94 20.28 -5.11 13.01
CA ASP A 94 21.01 -6.38 13.04
C ASP A 94 20.69 -7.22 14.29
N GLU A 95 20.50 -6.58 15.46
CA GLU A 95 20.04 -7.22 16.69
C GLU A 95 18.62 -7.80 16.54
N LEU A 96 17.72 -7.04 15.93
CA LEU A 96 16.35 -7.47 15.66
C LEU A 96 16.29 -8.62 14.66
N ASN A 97 17.27 -8.73 13.76
CA ASN A 97 17.26 -9.68 12.65
C ASN A 97 17.04 -11.13 13.11
N ALA A 98 17.62 -11.54 14.24
CA ALA A 98 17.44 -12.89 14.80
C ALA A 98 16.08 -13.09 15.50
N THR A 99 15.45 -12.00 15.93
CA THR A 99 14.21 -12.02 16.72
C THR A 99 12.95 -12.00 15.86
N PHE A 100 13.04 -11.52 14.62
CA PHE A 100 11.91 -11.42 13.71
C PHE A 100 11.17 -12.75 13.58
N ARG A 101 9.83 -12.67 13.60
CA ARG A 101 8.98 -13.80 13.28
C ARG A 101 9.17 -14.15 11.80
N VAL A 102 9.28 -15.45 11.53
CA VAL A 102 9.44 -15.97 10.17
C VAL A 102 8.43 -17.08 9.93
N TYR A 103 7.79 -17.03 8.77
CA TYR A 103 6.80 -18.00 8.32
C TYR A 103 7.46 -18.95 7.31
N ARG A 104 7.72 -20.20 7.73
CA ARG A 104 8.43 -21.17 6.89
C ARG A 104 7.46 -22.00 6.07
N GLU A 105 7.83 -22.30 4.83
CA GLU A 105 7.07 -23.23 3.98
C GLU A 105 6.89 -24.59 4.69
N GLN A 106 7.93 -25.07 5.37
CA GLN A 106 7.89 -26.34 6.10
C GLN A 106 6.88 -26.35 7.25
N ASP A 107 6.76 -25.24 7.98
CA ASP A 107 5.77 -25.09 9.05
C ASP A 107 4.35 -25.06 8.47
N TRP A 108 4.17 -24.39 7.33
CA TRP A 108 2.92 -24.40 6.57
C TRP A 108 2.54 -25.81 6.11
N GLU A 109 3.46 -26.53 5.46
CA GLU A 109 3.24 -27.91 4.99
C GLU A 109 2.92 -28.87 6.14
N ALA A 110 3.57 -28.72 7.30
CA ALA A 110 3.27 -29.51 8.49
C ALA A 110 1.83 -29.26 8.98
N ALA A 111 1.41 -27.99 9.05
CA ALA A 111 0.05 -27.62 9.45
C ALA A 111 -1.03 -28.16 8.48
N GLN A 112 -0.70 -28.32 7.19
CA GLN A 112 -1.64 -28.87 6.20
C GLN A 112 -2.09 -30.30 6.54
N ASN A 113 -1.25 -31.12 7.19
CA ASN A 113 -1.63 -32.49 7.53
C ASN A 113 -2.78 -32.54 8.54
N GLU A 114 -2.74 -31.70 9.57
CA GLU A 114 -3.82 -31.60 10.55
C GLU A 114 -5.09 -30.99 9.93
N LEU A 115 -4.94 -29.98 9.08
CA LEU A 115 -6.05 -29.33 8.39
C LEU A 115 -6.78 -30.28 7.43
N ARG A 116 -6.05 -31.15 6.71
CA ARG A 116 -6.63 -32.16 5.80
C ARG A 116 -7.55 -33.14 6.51
N MET A 117 -7.30 -33.41 7.80
CA MET A 117 -8.14 -34.30 8.59
C MET A 117 -9.47 -33.65 9.01
N ARG A 118 -9.55 -32.31 9.00
CA ARG A 118 -10.69 -31.54 9.52
C ARG A 118 -11.49 -30.81 8.44
N ASN A 119 -10.93 -30.67 7.24
CA ASN A 119 -11.51 -29.86 6.16
C ASN A 119 -11.62 -30.66 4.86
N ASP A 120 -12.60 -30.29 4.04
CA ASP A 120 -12.84 -30.90 2.74
C ASP A 120 -11.80 -30.44 1.69
N PRO A 121 -11.66 -31.17 0.56
CA PRO A 121 -10.68 -30.84 -0.48
C PRO A 121 -10.81 -29.44 -1.08
N GLU A 122 -12.03 -28.89 -1.17
CA GLU A 122 -12.23 -27.55 -1.69
C GLU A 122 -11.69 -26.52 -0.69
N THR A 123 -11.97 -26.66 0.60
CA THR A 123 -11.36 -25.81 1.64
C THR A 123 -9.84 -25.88 1.60
N MET A 124 -9.25 -27.07 1.44
CA MET A 124 -7.80 -27.22 1.33
C MET A 124 -7.24 -26.52 0.09
N ARG A 125 -7.95 -26.56 -1.05
CA ARG A 125 -7.58 -25.82 -2.26
C ARG A 125 -7.60 -24.31 -2.04
N LYS A 126 -8.51 -23.79 -1.22
CA LYS A 126 -8.55 -22.37 -0.88
C LYS A 126 -7.37 -21.97 0.01
N LEU A 127 -7.00 -22.83 0.96
CA LEU A 127 -5.90 -22.57 1.87
C LEU A 127 -4.56 -22.42 1.15
N SER A 128 -4.32 -23.12 0.04
CA SER A 128 -3.05 -23.01 -0.70
C SER A 128 -2.73 -21.62 -1.23
N TYR A 129 -3.73 -20.72 -1.36
CA TYR A 129 -3.54 -19.31 -1.72
C TYR A 129 -2.89 -18.47 -0.61
N PHE A 130 -2.78 -19.02 0.60
CA PHE A 130 -2.27 -18.36 1.80
C PHE A 130 -0.93 -18.93 2.26
N ARG A 131 -0.21 -19.61 1.38
CA ARG A 131 1.16 -20.08 1.58
C ARG A 131 2.11 -18.90 1.86
N PRO A 132 3.20 -19.07 2.64
CA PRO A 132 4.19 -18.02 2.80
C PRO A 132 4.76 -17.55 1.46
N ALA A 133 4.79 -16.24 1.23
CA ALA A 133 5.20 -15.69 -0.07
C ALA A 133 6.72 -15.45 -0.21
N LEU A 134 7.40 -15.33 0.93
CA LEU A 134 8.81 -14.99 1.04
C LEU A 134 9.58 -16.14 1.72
N THR A 135 10.83 -16.35 1.31
CA THR A 135 11.76 -17.21 2.07
C THR A 135 12.14 -16.57 3.40
N GLU A 136 12.74 -17.33 4.31
CA GLU A 136 13.18 -16.79 5.61
C GLU A 136 14.11 -15.58 5.47
N GLY A 137 15.09 -15.68 4.58
CA GLY A 137 16.05 -14.61 4.33
C GLY A 137 15.38 -13.36 3.77
N GLU A 138 14.38 -13.53 2.90
CA GLU A 138 13.64 -12.41 2.32
C GLU A 138 12.71 -11.75 3.34
N GLN A 139 12.00 -12.52 4.17
CA GLN A 139 11.19 -11.95 5.27
C GLN A 139 12.06 -11.10 6.20
N ARG A 140 13.22 -11.60 6.60
CA ARG A 140 14.19 -10.86 7.41
C ARG A 140 14.71 -9.61 6.70
N ALA A 141 15.06 -9.72 5.42
CA ALA A 141 15.51 -8.57 4.62
C ALA A 141 14.43 -7.48 4.49
N LEU A 142 13.16 -7.87 4.29
CA LEU A 142 12.02 -6.96 4.21
C LEU A 142 11.76 -6.28 5.55
N LEU A 143 11.69 -7.04 6.65
CA LEU A 143 11.50 -6.49 8.00
C LEU A 143 12.64 -5.55 8.40
N ARG A 144 13.89 -5.92 8.08
CA ARG A 144 15.06 -5.06 8.28
C ARG A 144 14.95 -3.77 7.47
N ALA A 145 14.54 -3.84 6.20
CA ALA A 145 14.33 -2.65 5.36
C ALA A 145 13.20 -1.76 5.89
N LEU A 146 12.08 -2.33 6.32
CA LEU A 146 10.96 -1.60 6.91
C LEU A 146 11.37 -0.91 8.20
N TYR A 147 12.04 -1.63 9.12
CA TYR A 147 12.55 -1.06 10.36
C TYR A 147 13.52 0.11 10.10
N VAL A 148 14.48 -0.08 9.19
CA VAL A 148 15.47 0.96 8.87
C VAL A 148 14.81 2.18 8.23
N ALA A 149 13.95 1.98 7.23
CA ALA A 149 13.24 3.08 6.56
C ALA A 149 12.43 3.90 7.57
N THR A 150 11.58 3.24 8.36
CA THR A 150 10.70 3.91 9.32
C THR A 150 11.48 4.58 10.47
N SER A 151 12.56 3.96 10.96
CA SER A 151 13.44 4.57 11.96
C SER A 151 14.16 5.81 11.43
N VAL A 152 14.61 5.79 10.17
CA VAL A 152 15.22 6.95 9.52
C VAL A 152 14.19 8.06 9.31
N LEU A 153 12.99 7.75 8.81
CA LEU A 153 11.93 8.75 8.68
C LEU A 153 11.62 9.43 10.02
N GLY A 154 11.46 8.66 11.10
CA GLY A 154 11.24 9.18 12.44
C GLY A 154 12.41 10.03 12.95
N ALA A 155 13.65 9.56 12.80
CA ALA A 155 14.85 10.28 13.24
C ALA A 155 15.03 11.65 12.57
N PHE A 156 14.50 11.83 11.36
CA PHE A 156 14.55 13.07 10.60
C PHE A 156 13.21 13.83 10.58
N ASN A 157 12.30 13.53 11.51
CA ASN A 157 11.00 14.20 11.68
C ASN A 157 10.13 14.19 10.41
N ILE A 158 10.22 13.12 9.63
CA ILE A 158 9.36 12.91 8.46
C ILE A 158 8.11 12.14 8.92
N THR A 159 6.95 12.73 8.71
CA THR A 159 5.67 12.10 9.04
C THR A 159 5.41 10.97 8.06
N TYR A 160 5.17 9.77 8.59
CA TYR A 160 4.85 8.59 7.82
C TYR A 160 3.80 7.74 8.51
N PHE A 161 3.18 6.84 7.76
CA PHE A 161 2.23 5.85 8.25
C PHE A 161 2.41 4.56 7.46
N VAL A 162 2.33 3.40 8.12
CA VAL A 162 2.15 2.14 7.40
C VAL A 162 0.80 2.12 6.70
N ALA A 163 0.72 1.49 5.54
CA ALA A 163 -0.48 1.46 4.71
C ALA A 163 -0.71 0.08 4.08
N GLU A 164 -1.77 -0.03 3.28
CA GLU A 164 -2.08 -1.21 2.47
C GLU A 164 -2.02 -2.55 3.25
N GLY A 165 -1.30 -3.57 2.76
CA GLY A 165 -1.15 -4.85 3.45
C GLY A 165 -0.46 -4.72 4.81
N THR A 166 0.41 -3.72 4.98
CA THR A 166 1.20 -3.51 6.20
C THR A 166 0.34 -3.05 7.38
N ILE A 167 -0.64 -2.16 7.16
CA ILE A 167 -1.57 -1.76 8.25
C ILE A 167 -2.48 -2.92 8.67
N ILE A 168 -2.91 -3.77 7.72
CA ILE A 168 -3.64 -5.00 8.02
C ILE A 168 -2.76 -5.95 8.84
N GLY A 169 -1.49 -6.13 8.45
CA GLY A 169 -0.52 -6.94 9.18
C GLY A 169 -0.31 -6.47 10.61
N ALA A 170 -0.14 -5.16 10.81
CA ALA A 170 -0.02 -4.54 12.14
C ALA A 170 -1.22 -4.88 13.03
N LEU A 171 -2.44 -4.69 12.51
CA LEU A 171 -3.70 -4.96 13.23
C LEU A 171 -3.95 -6.45 13.49
N ARG A 172 -3.70 -7.29 12.48
CA ARG A 172 -4.17 -8.69 12.45
C ARG A 172 -3.14 -9.69 12.93
N HIS A 173 -1.87 -9.51 12.57
CA HIS A 173 -0.78 -10.45 12.86
C HIS A 173 0.23 -9.89 13.86
N GLY A 174 0.19 -8.57 14.09
CA GLY A 174 1.21 -7.85 14.85
C GLY A 174 2.55 -7.89 14.12
N GLY A 175 2.54 -7.84 12.79
CA GLY A 175 3.72 -8.03 11.92
C GLY A 175 3.31 -8.27 10.47
N LEU A 176 4.18 -8.87 9.65
CA LEU A 176 3.83 -9.19 8.26
C LEU A 176 2.63 -10.14 8.17
N ILE A 177 1.82 -9.94 7.13
CA ILE A 177 0.90 -10.96 6.65
C ILE A 177 1.75 -12.09 6.02
N PRO A 178 1.57 -13.37 6.40
CA PRO A 178 2.48 -14.44 5.99
C PRO A 178 2.60 -14.63 4.47
N TRP A 179 1.51 -14.43 3.76
CA TRP A 179 1.40 -14.59 2.30
C TRP A 179 1.51 -13.27 1.55
N ASP A 180 2.02 -12.22 2.17
CA ASP A 180 2.27 -10.92 1.55
C ASP A 180 3.77 -10.79 1.25
N ASP A 181 4.14 -10.13 0.15
CA ASP A 181 5.50 -10.15 -0.41
C ASP A 181 6.19 -8.78 -0.49
N ASP A 182 5.58 -7.74 0.07
CA ASP A 182 6.14 -6.41 0.27
C ASP A 182 5.67 -5.77 1.59
N ALA A 183 6.06 -4.51 1.78
CA ALA A 183 5.57 -3.67 2.86
C ALA A 183 5.37 -2.25 2.32
N ASP A 184 4.39 -1.53 2.84
CA ASP A 184 3.90 -0.26 2.29
C ASP A 184 3.96 0.86 3.34
N VAL A 185 4.56 1.98 2.95
CA VAL A 185 4.70 3.18 3.78
C VAL A 185 4.23 4.42 3.04
N LEU A 186 3.27 5.14 3.60
CA LEU A 186 2.95 6.51 3.21
C LEU A 186 3.91 7.49 3.91
N PHE A 187 4.43 8.49 3.22
CA PHE A 187 5.18 9.59 3.83
C PHE A 187 4.73 10.95 3.30
N LYS A 188 4.85 11.99 4.13
CA LYS A 188 4.35 13.33 3.82
C LYS A 188 5.07 13.92 2.59
N ALA A 189 4.32 14.20 1.53
CA ALA A 189 4.87 14.61 0.24
C ALA A 189 5.67 15.90 0.35
N GLU A 190 5.24 16.87 1.14
CA GLU A 190 5.94 18.15 1.32
C GLU A 190 7.36 17.97 1.90
N GLN A 191 7.63 16.84 2.55
CA GLN A 191 8.92 16.49 3.14
C GLN A 191 9.81 15.65 2.19
N TRP A 192 9.38 15.44 0.93
CA TRP A 192 10.11 14.63 -0.05
C TRP A 192 11.58 15.01 -0.23
N PRO A 193 12.02 16.30 -0.19
CA PRO A 193 13.45 16.61 -0.40
C PRO A 193 14.32 16.00 0.70
N VAL A 194 13.84 16.07 1.95
CA VAL A 194 14.52 15.49 3.11
C VAL A 194 14.42 13.97 3.05
N ALA A 195 13.23 13.41 2.82
CA ALA A 195 13.02 11.97 2.73
C ALA A 195 13.93 11.32 1.66
N ARG A 196 14.00 11.91 0.47
CA ARG A 196 14.86 11.45 -0.63
C ARG A 196 16.32 11.42 -0.20
N ARG A 197 16.81 12.50 0.41
CA ARG A 197 18.20 12.60 0.88
C ARG A 197 18.48 11.52 1.93
N VAL A 198 17.70 11.48 3.01
CA VAL A 198 18.03 10.65 4.18
C VAL A 198 17.93 9.16 3.88
N LEU A 199 16.94 8.74 3.07
CA LEU A 199 16.80 7.34 2.64
C LEU A 199 17.86 6.93 1.62
N SER A 200 18.31 7.85 0.77
CA SER A 200 19.38 7.56 -0.20
C SER A 200 20.77 7.45 0.45
N CYS A 201 20.96 8.07 1.61
CA CYS A 201 22.22 8.08 2.35
C CYS A 201 22.37 6.92 3.35
N VAL A 202 21.41 6.00 3.44
CA VAL A 202 21.45 4.90 4.41
C VAL A 202 22.49 3.84 3.99
N PRO A 203 23.53 3.58 4.79
CA PRO A 203 24.54 2.56 4.45
C PRO A 203 23.94 1.16 4.31
N GLY A 204 24.29 0.46 3.22
CA GLY A 204 23.80 -0.91 2.95
C GLY A 204 22.41 -0.98 2.33
N PHE A 205 21.75 0.16 2.08
CA PHE A 205 20.43 0.22 1.45
C PHE A 205 20.46 1.10 0.19
N ARG A 206 19.42 0.97 -0.64
CA ARG A 206 19.23 1.77 -1.84
C ARG A 206 17.79 2.24 -1.94
N LEU A 207 17.61 3.40 -2.56
CA LEU A 207 16.33 3.98 -2.90
C LEU A 207 16.20 4.11 -4.41
N LYS A 208 15.10 3.61 -4.97
CA LYS A 208 14.70 3.86 -6.36
C LYS A 208 13.41 4.66 -6.38
N ILE A 209 13.38 5.73 -7.15
CA ILE A 209 12.19 6.55 -7.40
C ILE A 209 11.72 6.29 -8.84
N TYR A 210 10.44 5.98 -9.00
CA TYR A 210 9.80 5.74 -10.29
C TYR A 210 9.07 6.99 -10.80
N SER A 211 8.75 6.99 -12.10
CA SER A 211 8.12 8.12 -12.79
C SER A 211 6.70 8.44 -12.30
N ASP A 212 6.04 7.49 -11.63
CA ASP A 212 4.71 7.61 -11.06
C ASP A 212 4.72 8.02 -9.58
N PHE A 213 5.86 8.49 -9.07
CA PHE A 213 6.14 8.85 -7.67
C PHE A 213 6.23 7.67 -6.69
N MET A 214 6.13 6.42 -7.16
CA MET A 214 6.35 5.27 -6.30
C MET A 214 7.84 5.12 -5.97
N TRP A 215 8.16 4.90 -4.70
CA TRP A 215 9.53 4.71 -4.23
C TRP A 215 9.71 3.26 -3.77
N LYS A 216 10.89 2.70 -3.99
CA LYS A 216 11.27 1.37 -3.48
C LYS A 216 12.55 1.48 -2.67
N PHE A 217 12.48 1.05 -1.42
CA PHE A 217 13.61 1.01 -0.50
C PHE A 217 13.99 -0.44 -0.18
N PHE A 218 15.25 -0.81 -0.36
CA PHE A 218 15.70 -2.20 -0.27
C PHE A 218 17.16 -2.34 0.14
N SER A 219 17.51 -3.52 0.66
CA SER A 219 18.90 -3.87 0.95
C SER A 219 19.72 -3.94 -0.33
N ALA A 220 20.93 -3.39 -0.30
CA ALA A 220 21.87 -3.46 -1.41
C ALA A 220 22.33 -4.91 -1.71
N ASP A 221 22.24 -5.79 -0.71
CA ASP A 221 22.67 -7.19 -0.80
C ASP A 221 21.57 -8.13 -1.31
N SER A 222 20.31 -7.66 -1.40
CA SER A 222 19.20 -8.45 -1.94
C SER A 222 19.42 -8.79 -3.43
N PRO A 223 18.89 -9.90 -3.96
CA PRO A 223 18.99 -10.23 -5.38
C PRO A 223 18.30 -9.20 -6.28
N LEU A 224 18.81 -9.02 -7.50
CA LEU A 224 18.16 -8.16 -8.51
C LEU A 224 16.74 -8.67 -8.79
N TRP A 225 15.79 -7.73 -8.85
CA TRP A 225 14.39 -8.05 -9.07
C TRP A 225 14.10 -8.20 -10.56
N GLN A 226 13.95 -9.44 -11.02
CA GLN A 226 13.42 -9.79 -12.35
C GLN A 226 13.80 -8.85 -13.52
N GLY A 227 15.07 -8.87 -13.92
CA GLY A 227 15.54 -8.11 -15.09
C GLY A 227 15.67 -6.60 -14.85
N GLU A 228 15.48 -6.12 -13.62
CA GLU A 228 15.90 -4.77 -13.23
C GLU A 228 17.42 -4.65 -13.17
N GLU A 229 17.89 -3.44 -13.47
CA GLU A 229 19.30 -3.09 -13.35
C GLU A 229 19.67 -2.62 -11.94
N VAL A 230 18.68 -2.13 -11.18
CA VAL A 230 18.91 -1.46 -9.89
C VAL A 230 18.04 -2.02 -8.78
N THR A 231 16.74 -2.17 -9.01
CA THR A 231 15.80 -2.60 -7.97
C THR A 231 16.07 -4.04 -7.56
N ARG A 232 16.09 -4.28 -6.25
CA ARG A 232 16.34 -5.60 -5.65
C ARG A 232 15.14 -6.01 -4.81
N PHE A 233 14.91 -7.31 -4.71
CA PHE A 233 13.77 -7.89 -4.02
C PHE A 233 14.24 -8.69 -2.79
N PRO A 234 13.57 -8.57 -1.64
CA PRO A 234 12.35 -7.79 -1.39
C PRO A 234 12.63 -6.29 -1.14
N TYR A 235 11.57 -5.49 -1.17
CA TYR A 235 11.59 -4.04 -1.01
C TYR A 235 10.40 -3.54 -0.20
N VAL A 236 10.55 -2.34 0.35
CA VAL A 236 9.45 -1.55 0.92
C VAL A 236 8.97 -0.59 -0.17
N ASP A 237 7.69 -0.68 -0.50
CA ASP A 237 6.98 0.28 -1.33
C ASP A 237 6.67 1.53 -0.49
N MET A 238 7.07 2.69 -0.99
CA MET A 238 6.85 3.96 -0.29
C MET A 238 6.15 4.94 -1.20
N PHE A 239 5.11 5.60 -0.68
CA PHE A 239 4.28 6.51 -1.46
C PHE A 239 4.19 7.88 -0.79
N PRO A 240 4.57 8.96 -1.49
CA PRO A 240 4.34 10.31 -0.99
C PRO A 240 2.83 10.59 -0.94
N TYR A 241 2.34 11.16 0.16
CA TYR A 241 0.94 11.58 0.31
C TYR A 241 0.81 13.08 0.50
N ALA A 242 -0.21 13.66 -0.11
CA ALA A 242 -0.67 15.01 0.18
C ALA A 242 -1.91 14.96 1.09
N GLU A 243 -2.25 16.09 1.69
CA GLU A 243 -3.45 16.20 2.50
C GLU A 243 -4.05 17.61 2.40
N ASP A 244 -5.33 17.71 2.77
CA ASP A 244 -5.96 18.97 3.12
C ASP A 244 -6.57 18.89 4.53
N SER A 245 -7.44 19.83 4.89
CA SER A 245 -8.10 19.83 6.20
C SER A 245 -9.02 18.61 6.43
N GLU A 246 -9.38 17.88 5.39
CA GLU A 246 -10.39 16.81 5.45
C GLU A 246 -9.85 15.43 5.06
N HIS A 247 -8.92 15.32 4.11
CA HIS A 247 -8.48 14.04 3.54
C HIS A 247 -6.97 13.92 3.37
N VAL A 248 -6.48 12.69 3.33
CA VAL A 248 -5.11 12.26 3.00
C VAL A 248 -5.17 11.37 1.76
N TRP A 249 -4.30 11.61 0.77
CA TRP A 249 -4.25 10.83 -0.48
C TRP A 249 -2.83 10.73 -1.04
N PRO A 250 -2.50 9.64 -1.76
CA PRO A 250 -1.17 9.45 -2.35
C PRO A 250 -1.03 10.29 -3.62
N LEU A 251 0.18 10.73 -3.94
CA LEU A 251 0.47 11.35 -5.25
C LEU A 251 0.34 10.34 -6.38
N VAL A 252 0.65 9.06 -6.11
CA VAL A 252 0.53 7.95 -7.05
C VAL A 252 -0.93 7.79 -7.51
N VAL A 253 -1.18 8.01 -8.80
CA VAL A 253 -2.54 8.18 -9.33
C VAL A 253 -3.42 6.94 -9.16
N TRP A 254 -2.89 5.75 -9.39
CA TRP A 254 -3.65 4.50 -9.31
C TRP A 254 -3.98 4.12 -7.86
N LEU A 255 -3.21 4.62 -6.89
CA LEU A 255 -3.42 4.35 -5.47
C LEU A 255 -4.54 5.22 -4.87
N LYS A 256 -4.95 6.30 -5.55
CA LYS A 256 -6.06 7.16 -5.12
C LYS A 256 -7.42 6.45 -5.13
N ASP A 257 -7.56 5.36 -5.88
CA ASP A 257 -8.80 4.56 -5.89
C ASP A 257 -8.99 3.78 -4.58
N ILE A 258 -7.89 3.53 -3.86
CA ILE A 258 -7.87 2.76 -2.61
C ILE A 258 -7.40 3.57 -1.40
N ILE A 259 -6.77 4.74 -1.59
CA ILE A 259 -6.38 5.65 -0.49
C ILE A 259 -6.95 7.05 -0.76
N MET A 260 -7.99 7.38 -0.01
CA MET A 260 -8.59 8.72 0.14
C MET A 260 -9.12 8.83 1.58
N TRP A 261 -8.22 8.78 2.55
CA TRP A 261 -8.58 8.61 3.96
C TRP A 261 -9.07 9.90 4.61
N PRO A 262 -10.11 9.87 5.46
CA PRO A 262 -10.47 11.02 6.26
C PRO A 262 -9.33 11.41 7.20
N ARG A 263 -8.95 12.69 7.21
CA ARG A 263 -7.80 13.18 7.98
C ARG A 263 -7.93 12.91 9.49
N HIS A 264 -9.16 12.96 10.01
CA HIS A 264 -9.43 12.70 11.43
C HIS A 264 -9.28 11.23 11.82
N GLU A 265 -9.32 10.30 10.87
CA GLU A 265 -8.99 8.88 11.08
C GLU A 265 -7.47 8.64 11.05
N VAL A 266 -6.71 9.52 10.38
CA VAL A 266 -5.25 9.42 10.26
C VAL A 266 -4.53 10.01 11.47
N TYR A 267 -4.93 11.20 11.91
CA TYR A 267 -4.21 11.98 12.91
C TYR A 267 -4.87 11.95 14.31
N PRO A 268 -4.09 12.02 15.41
CA PRO A 268 -2.65 12.34 15.48
C PRO A 268 -1.71 11.19 15.05
N GLY A 269 -2.25 10.02 14.69
CA GLY A 269 -1.48 8.81 14.47
C GLY A 269 -1.09 8.15 15.79
N GLN A 270 -0.62 6.92 15.73
CA GLN A 270 -0.22 6.13 16.88
C GLN A 270 0.97 5.23 16.56
N ASP A 271 1.73 4.86 17.59
CA ASP A 271 2.79 3.88 17.46
C ASP A 271 2.23 2.50 17.77
N VAL A 272 2.46 1.55 16.88
CA VAL A 272 1.96 0.18 17.01
C VAL A 272 3.09 -0.82 16.91
N ALA A 273 2.98 -1.90 17.69
CA ALA A 273 3.93 -2.98 17.60
C ALA A 273 3.79 -3.68 16.24
N PHE A 274 4.93 -3.86 15.57
CA PHE A 274 5.06 -4.59 14.32
C PHE A 274 6.26 -5.52 14.46
N ASP A 275 5.98 -6.80 14.63
CA ASP A 275 6.94 -7.79 15.08
C ASP A 275 7.60 -7.32 16.40
N ASN A 276 8.93 -7.22 16.46
CA ASN A 276 9.67 -6.76 17.63
C ASN A 276 10.11 -5.29 17.55
N PHE A 277 9.46 -4.46 16.73
CA PHE A 277 9.72 -3.02 16.66
C PHE A 277 8.41 -2.21 16.56
N TRP A 278 8.54 -0.89 16.58
CA TRP A 278 7.40 0.03 16.52
C TRP A 278 7.32 0.71 15.15
N VAL A 279 6.12 0.82 14.62
CA VAL A 279 5.82 1.60 13.41
C VAL A 279 4.74 2.62 13.67
N ARG A 280 4.74 3.72 12.92
CA ARG A 280 3.67 4.71 12.95
C ARG A 280 2.50 4.24 12.09
N ALA A 281 1.30 4.29 12.64
CA ALA A 281 0.06 3.96 11.97
C ALA A 281 -0.99 5.06 12.17
N PRO A 282 -2.04 5.12 11.32
CA PRO A 282 -3.20 5.98 11.52
C PRO A 282 -3.86 5.77 12.90
N SER A 283 -4.51 6.80 13.45
CA SER A 283 -5.20 6.70 14.74
C SER A 283 -6.41 5.74 14.73
N ASP A 284 -7.15 5.68 13.62
CA ASP A 284 -8.24 4.71 13.42
C ASP A 284 -7.85 3.71 12.32
N MET A 285 -6.97 2.78 12.67
CA MET A 285 -6.55 1.73 11.74
C MET A 285 -7.70 0.82 11.32
N ALA A 286 -8.64 0.53 12.23
CA ALA A 286 -9.76 -0.37 11.95
C ALA A 286 -10.74 0.25 10.97
N GLY A 287 -11.06 1.54 11.14
CA GLY A 287 -11.84 2.33 10.18
C GLY A 287 -11.19 2.33 8.80
N ILE A 288 -9.91 2.71 8.72
CA ILE A 288 -9.16 2.75 7.45
C ILE A 288 -9.14 1.39 6.75
N VAL A 289 -8.83 0.31 7.47
CA VAL A 289 -8.84 -1.02 6.88
C VAL A 289 -10.26 -1.42 6.43
N SER A 290 -11.28 -1.04 7.19
CA SER A 290 -12.67 -1.33 6.82
C SER A 290 -13.11 -0.60 5.55
N HIS A 291 -12.74 0.67 5.40
CA HIS A 291 -13.03 1.47 4.20
C HIS A 291 -12.32 0.94 2.96
N ASN A 292 -11.06 0.53 3.12
CA ASN A 292 -10.21 0.11 2.00
C ASN A 292 -10.45 -1.34 1.57
N PHE A 293 -10.61 -2.26 2.54
CA PHE A 293 -10.56 -3.70 2.31
C PHE A 293 -11.82 -4.45 2.77
N GLY A 294 -12.74 -3.77 3.46
CA GLY A 294 -13.98 -4.36 3.95
C GLY A 294 -13.82 -5.05 5.30
N ASP A 295 -14.43 -6.23 5.46
CA ASP A 295 -14.44 -6.92 6.75
C ASP A 295 -13.05 -7.45 7.10
N ILE A 296 -12.42 -6.87 8.14
CA ILE A 296 -11.08 -7.27 8.61
C ILE A 296 -10.98 -8.77 8.94
N ARG A 297 -12.10 -9.39 9.36
CA ARG A 297 -12.20 -10.83 9.63
C ARG A 297 -12.03 -11.70 8.39
N LYS A 298 -12.00 -11.12 7.20
CA LYS A 298 -11.73 -11.82 5.96
C LYS A 298 -10.25 -11.77 5.60
N CYS A 299 -9.71 -12.93 5.25
CA CYS A 299 -8.36 -13.09 4.76
C CYS A 299 -8.46 -13.20 3.23
N ALA A 300 -7.88 -12.22 2.54
CA ALA A 300 -7.83 -12.17 1.08
C ALA A 300 -6.46 -12.62 0.57
N SER A 301 -6.46 -13.32 -0.56
CA SER A 301 -5.23 -13.63 -1.31
C SER A 301 -4.68 -12.39 -1.99
N ARG A 302 -3.42 -12.46 -2.44
CA ARG A 302 -2.70 -11.33 -3.04
C ARG A 302 -3.39 -10.79 -4.30
N LEU A 303 -3.37 -9.46 -4.41
CA LEU A 303 -3.79 -8.72 -5.60
C LEU A 303 -2.70 -8.75 -6.68
N PHE A 304 -1.44 -8.72 -6.26
CA PHE A 304 -0.28 -8.63 -7.12
C PHE A 304 0.84 -9.50 -6.56
N GLU A 305 1.39 -10.35 -7.40
CA GLU A 305 2.54 -11.19 -7.09
C GLU A 305 3.80 -10.38 -7.43
N ARG A 306 4.44 -9.79 -6.41
CA ARG A 306 5.52 -8.82 -6.61
C ARG A 306 6.74 -9.48 -7.20
N ARG A 307 7.08 -10.68 -6.70
CA ARG A 307 8.20 -11.45 -7.23
C ARG A 307 8.04 -11.67 -8.74
N GLU A 308 6.86 -12.08 -9.20
CA GLU A 308 6.55 -12.42 -10.61
C GLU A 308 6.08 -11.25 -11.48
N ARG A 309 5.90 -10.06 -10.91
CA ARG A 309 5.34 -8.88 -11.61
C ARG A 309 3.98 -9.14 -12.23
N ARG A 310 3.14 -9.91 -11.54
CA ARG A 310 1.90 -10.41 -12.10
C ARG A 310 0.70 -9.96 -11.27
N LEU A 311 -0.20 -9.22 -11.89
CA LEU A 311 -1.51 -8.92 -11.31
C LEU A 311 -2.37 -10.21 -11.32
N THR A 312 -2.96 -10.55 -10.17
CA THR A 312 -3.89 -11.67 -10.09
C THR A 312 -5.22 -11.28 -10.70
N THR A 313 -5.82 -12.17 -11.50
CA THR A 313 -7.14 -11.95 -12.09
C THR A 313 -8.23 -12.07 -11.02
N SER A 314 -9.41 -11.51 -11.27
CA SER A 314 -10.54 -11.59 -10.34
C SER A 314 -10.91 -13.03 -9.97
N ASN A 315 -10.71 -13.98 -10.88
CA ASN A 315 -11.04 -15.39 -10.66
C ASN A 315 -9.97 -16.14 -9.85
N GLU A 316 -8.77 -15.57 -9.74
CA GLU A 316 -7.68 -16.09 -8.91
C GLU A 316 -7.67 -15.46 -7.51
N ARG A 317 -8.47 -14.43 -7.27
CA ARG A 317 -8.58 -13.78 -5.97
C ARG A 317 -9.60 -14.51 -5.11
N ILE A 318 -9.17 -14.93 -3.94
CA ILE A 318 -10.02 -15.60 -2.98
C ILE A 318 -10.06 -14.85 -1.65
N SER A 319 -11.23 -14.89 -1.01
CA SER A 319 -11.45 -14.38 0.32
C SER A 319 -12.07 -15.49 1.17
N VAL A 320 -11.49 -15.74 2.34
CA VAL A 320 -11.97 -16.72 3.32
C VAL A 320 -12.18 -16.07 4.68
N ASP A 321 -12.91 -16.73 5.57
CA ASP A 321 -12.88 -16.34 6.97
C ASP A 321 -11.48 -16.60 7.55
N CYS A 322 -10.87 -15.62 8.21
CA CYS A 322 -9.54 -15.78 8.77
C CYS A 322 -9.47 -16.90 9.83
N LYS A 323 -10.60 -17.34 10.42
CA LYS A 323 -10.64 -18.53 11.29
C LYS A 323 -10.11 -19.79 10.62
N LEU A 324 -10.22 -19.90 9.29
CA LEU A 324 -9.69 -21.06 8.57
C LEU A 324 -8.16 -21.14 8.59
N LEU A 325 -7.50 -20.03 8.91
CA LEU A 325 -6.05 -19.93 9.02
C LEU A 325 -5.60 -19.95 10.49
N ASP A 326 -6.54 -20.09 11.43
CA ASP A 326 -6.23 -20.27 12.84
C ASP A 326 -5.55 -21.64 13.05
N GLY A 327 -4.54 -21.67 13.92
CA GLY A 327 -3.65 -22.81 14.08
C GLY A 327 -2.58 -22.97 12.99
N VAL A 328 -2.71 -22.26 11.85
CA VAL A 328 -1.65 -22.21 10.83
C VAL A 328 -0.74 -21.00 11.03
N TYR A 329 -1.35 -19.85 11.29
CA TYR A 329 -0.64 -18.61 11.54
C TYR A 329 -1.08 -17.98 12.85
N SER A 330 -0.14 -17.31 13.52
CA SER A 330 -0.43 -16.56 14.73
C SER A 330 -1.11 -15.23 14.40
N PHE A 331 -2.22 -14.95 15.07
CA PHE A 331 -2.91 -13.66 15.05
C PHE A 331 -2.53 -12.83 16.29
N ALA A 332 -2.61 -11.50 16.17
CA ALA A 332 -2.34 -10.57 17.27
C ALA A 332 -3.29 -10.81 18.46
N LYS A 333 -2.81 -10.55 19.69
CA LYS A 333 -3.55 -10.85 20.93
C LYS A 333 -4.88 -10.08 21.03
N ASP A 334 -4.90 -8.84 20.58
CA ASP A 334 -6.07 -7.95 20.66
C ASP A 334 -6.93 -7.98 19.39
N TYR A 335 -6.65 -8.92 18.48
CA TYR A 335 -7.41 -9.08 17.25
C TYR A 335 -8.83 -9.64 17.57
N PRO A 336 -9.91 -9.20 16.89
CA PRO A 336 -11.31 -9.45 17.28
C PRO A 336 -11.76 -10.91 17.39
N TYR A 337 -10.90 -11.88 17.10
CA TYR A 337 -11.18 -13.30 17.33
C TYR A 337 -10.93 -13.75 18.78
N ARG A 338 -10.36 -12.89 19.65
CA ARG A 338 -10.17 -13.21 21.07
C ARG A 338 -11.18 -12.59 22.04
N VAL A 339 -12.18 -11.85 21.54
CA VAL A 339 -13.38 -11.58 22.33
C VAL A 339 -14.29 -12.79 22.12
N GLY A 340 -14.23 -13.70 23.09
CA GLY A 340 -14.94 -14.98 23.08
C GLY A 340 -16.45 -14.87 22.97
#